data_AF-A0A5C9D7Q3-F1
#
_entry.id   AF-A0A5C9D7Q3-F1
#
_cell.length_a   1.000
_cell.length_b   1.000
_cell.length_c   1.000
_cell.angle_alpha   90.00
_cell.angle_beta   90.00
_cell.angle_gamma   90.00
#
_symmetry.space_group_name_H-M   'P 1'
#
loop_
_entity.id
_entity.type
_entity.pdbx_description
1 polymer ?
#
loop_
_entity_poly.entity_id
_entity_poly.type
_entity_poly.pdbx_seq_one_letter_code
_entity_poly.pdbx_strand_id
1 'polypeptide(L)'
;KWIKDFQAGPNYFGIFIPKGVPQEVIDTVSKAWENVIMKSKKIQDYAVARGAVFAPSFGQKAQDNAFAYYQPVAWLYFDAGKAKVSPDQVGIPKP
;
A
#
# COMPACT_ATOMS: atom_id res chain seq x y z
N LYS A 1 -14.25 -18.89 -17.96
CA LYS A 1 -14.71 -17.64 -18.60
C LYS A 1 -13.73 -16.54 -18.21
N TRP A 2 -13.08 -15.88 -19.15
CA TRP A 2 -12.13 -14.79 -18.88
C TRP A 2 -12.89 -13.53 -18.44
N ILE A 3 -12.41 -12.83 -17.41
CA ILE A 3 -12.98 -11.56 -16.94
C ILE A 3 -12.04 -10.45 -17.45
N LYS A 4 -12.43 -9.79 -18.55
CA LYS A 4 -11.59 -8.80 -19.23
C LYS A 4 -11.23 -7.60 -18.35
N ASP A 5 -12.13 -7.23 -17.46
CA ASP A 5 -11.99 -6.04 -16.61
C ASP A 5 -11.64 -6.40 -15.17
N PHE A 6 -11.03 -7.57 -14.96
CA PHE A 6 -10.59 -7.97 -13.63
C PHE A 6 -9.45 -7.05 -13.17
N GLN A 7 -9.77 -6.17 -12.22
CA GLN A 7 -8.77 -5.42 -11.50
C GLN A 7 -8.29 -6.26 -10.33
N ALA A 8 -7.06 -6.76 -10.42
CA ALA A 8 -6.40 -7.31 -9.25
C ALA A 8 -6.28 -6.20 -8.20
N GLY A 9 -6.63 -6.51 -6.95
CA GLY A 9 -6.33 -5.66 -5.79
C GLY A 9 -4.97 -6.07 -5.22
N PRO A 10 -3.84 -5.52 -5.70
CA PRO A 10 -2.53 -5.84 -5.15
C PRO A 10 -2.50 -5.44 -3.67
N ASN A 11 -2.21 -6.40 -2.81
CA ASN A 11 -1.91 -6.12 -1.41
C ASN A 11 -0.43 -5.75 -1.29
N TYR A 12 -0.14 -4.55 -0.81
CA TYR A 12 1.22 -4.03 -0.68
C TYR A 12 1.79 -4.25 0.72
N PHE A 13 3.08 -4.53 0.78
CA PHE A 13 3.87 -4.51 2.01
C PHE A 13 4.79 -3.29 1.99
N GLY A 14 4.94 -2.62 3.13
CA GLY A 14 5.75 -1.41 3.21
C GLY A 14 5.99 -0.94 4.63
N ILE A 15 6.65 0.21 4.73
CA ILE A 15 6.95 0.87 6.00
C ILE A 15 6.02 2.07 6.12
N PHE A 16 5.29 2.15 7.22
CA PHE A 16 4.50 3.34 7.58
C PHE A 16 5.34 4.24 8.49
N ILE A 17 5.40 5.52 8.15
CA ILE A 17 6.05 6.53 8.98
C ILE A 17 4.95 7.32 9.71
N PRO A 18 4.97 7.39 11.05
CA PRO A 18 3.97 8.14 11.81
C PRO A 18 3.92 9.63 11.43
N LYS A 19 2.72 10.22 11.56
CA LYS A 19 2.55 11.68 11.43
C LYS A 19 3.41 12.39 12.49
N GLY A 20 3.99 13.54 12.11
CA GLY A 20 4.80 14.39 12.99
C GLY A 20 6.29 14.02 13.06
N VAL A 21 6.73 12.98 12.35
CA VAL A 21 8.17 12.71 12.15
C VAL A 21 8.83 13.90 11.41
N PRO A 22 10.04 14.34 11.83
CA PRO A 22 10.72 15.46 11.19
C PRO A 22 10.91 15.28 9.68
N GLN A 23 10.77 16.38 8.92
CA GLN A 23 10.81 16.34 7.46
C GLN A 23 12.13 15.76 6.92
N GLU A 24 13.25 16.05 7.56
CA GLU A 24 14.56 15.50 7.20
C GLU A 24 14.61 13.97 7.20
N VAL A 25 13.86 13.32 8.11
CA VAL A 25 13.74 11.86 8.17
C VAL A 25 12.91 11.36 7.01
N ILE A 26 11.78 12.02 6.71
CA ILE A 26 10.92 11.69 5.57
C ILE A 26 11.70 11.80 4.26
N ASP A 27 12.45 12.89 4.09
CA ASP A 27 13.27 13.14 2.91
C ASP A 27 14.38 12.11 2.76
N THR A 28 15.02 11.74 3.87
CA THR A 28 16.09 10.73 3.87
C THR A 28 15.55 9.35 3.47
N VAL A 29 14.42 8.92 4.04
CA VAL A 29 13.80 7.64 3.67
C VAL A 29 13.31 7.67 2.22
N SER A 30 12.73 8.79 1.77
CA SER A 30 12.27 8.96 0.39
C SER A 30 13.43 8.84 -0.60
N LYS A 31 14.57 9.49 -0.32
CA LYS A 31 15.80 9.37 -1.12
C LYS A 31 16.34 7.95 -1.12
N ALA A 32 16.30 7.24 0.00
CA ALA A 32 16.70 5.83 0.06
C ALA A 32 15.77 4.96 -0.79
N TRP A 33 14.46 5.23 -0.79
CA TRP A 33 13.51 4.49 -1.60
C TRP A 33 13.77 4.69 -3.09
N GLU A 34 13.87 5.94 -3.51
CA GLU A 34 14.10 6.33 -4.90
C GLU A 34 15.43 5.80 -5.44
N ASN A 35 16.51 5.97 -4.69
CA ASN A 35 17.85 5.70 -5.19
C ASN A 35 18.34 4.28 -4.96
N VAL A 36 17.81 3.60 -3.94
CA VAL A 36 18.26 2.25 -3.55
C VAL A 36 17.15 1.23 -3.76
N ILE A 37 16.01 1.39 -3.10
CA ILE A 37 14.97 0.35 -3.07
C ILE A 37 14.38 0.11 -4.46
N MET A 38 14.04 1.17 -5.20
CA MET A 38 13.47 1.06 -6.55
C MET A 38 14.39 0.35 -7.56
N LYS A 39 15.71 0.33 -7.30
CA LYS A 39 16.73 -0.25 -8.18
C LYS A 39 17.34 -1.54 -7.62
N SER A 40 16.82 -2.04 -6.49
CA SER A 40 17.46 -3.13 -5.75
C SER A 40 17.14 -4.49 -6.36
N LYS A 41 18.11 -5.04 -7.10
CA LYS A 41 18.05 -6.43 -7.59
C LYS A 41 17.85 -7.44 -6.45
N LYS A 42 18.49 -7.22 -5.30
CA LYS A 42 18.35 -8.08 -4.12
C LYS A 42 16.90 -8.16 -3.62
N ILE A 43 16.20 -7.02 -3.58
CA ILE A 43 14.79 -6.99 -3.15
C ILE A 43 13.89 -7.59 -4.23
N GLN A 44 14.18 -7.31 -5.50
CA GLN A 44 13.45 -7.91 -6.62
C GLN A 44 13.55 -9.44 -6.60
N ASP A 45 14.77 -9.99 -6.47
CA ASP A 45 15.01 -11.43 -6.41
C ASP A 45 14.30 -12.06 -5.21
N TYR A 46 14.33 -11.38 -4.05
CA TYR A 46 13.60 -11.83 -2.87
C TYR A 46 12.09 -11.86 -3.09
N ALA A 47 11.50 -10.83 -3.70
CA ALA A 47 10.08 -10.77 -3.99
C ALA A 47 9.67 -11.92 -4.91
N VAL A 48 10.39 -12.11 -6.01
CA VAL A 48 10.13 -13.20 -6.97
C VAL A 48 10.22 -14.57 -6.30
N ALA A 49 11.26 -14.81 -5.48
CA ALA A 49 11.44 -16.07 -4.77
C ALA A 49 10.32 -16.38 -3.75
N ARG A 50 9.55 -15.38 -3.34
CA ARG A 50 8.41 -15.51 -2.41
C ARG A 50 7.05 -15.37 -3.09
N GLY A 51 7.00 -15.38 -4.43
CA GLY A 51 5.76 -15.25 -5.18
C GLY A 51 5.13 -13.85 -5.11
N ALA A 52 5.91 -12.83 -4.76
CA ALA A 52 5.50 -11.45 -4.73
C ALA A 52 5.94 -10.69 -5.99
N VAL A 53 5.22 -9.63 -6.32
CA VAL A 53 5.57 -8.72 -7.43
C VAL A 53 6.44 -7.60 -6.90
N PHE A 54 7.58 -7.38 -7.54
CA PHE A 54 8.44 -6.23 -7.23
C PHE A 54 7.83 -4.95 -7.85
N ALA A 55 7.05 -4.21 -7.04
CA ALA A 55 6.39 -2.97 -7.43
C ALA A 55 6.59 -1.87 -6.36
N PRO A 56 7.84 -1.41 -6.15
CA PRO A 56 8.13 -0.41 -5.13
C PRO A 56 7.51 0.95 -5.48
N SER A 57 7.02 1.65 -4.47
CA SER A 57 6.55 3.04 -4.55
C SER A 57 6.80 3.73 -3.21
N PHE A 58 6.76 5.06 -3.18
CA PHE A 58 6.93 5.86 -1.97
C PHE A 58 6.02 7.11 -2.02
N GLY A 59 5.91 7.83 -0.90
CA GLY A 59 5.10 9.04 -0.80
C GLY A 59 3.63 8.80 -1.14
N GLN A 60 3.00 9.78 -1.79
CA GLN A 60 1.58 9.72 -2.15
C GLN A 60 1.26 8.51 -3.05
N LYS A 61 2.15 8.17 -3.99
CA LYS A 61 1.92 7.03 -4.88
C LYS A 61 1.80 5.71 -4.11
N ALA A 62 2.58 5.52 -3.04
CA ALA A 62 2.45 4.35 -2.19
C ALA A 62 1.13 4.34 -1.42
N GLN A 63 0.66 5.50 -0.95
CA GLN A 63 -0.64 5.64 -0.30
C GLN A 63 -1.78 5.28 -1.24
N ASP A 64 -1.78 5.83 -2.46
CA ASP A 64 -2.82 5.58 -3.48
C ASP A 64 -2.86 4.10 -3.87
N ASN A 65 -1.68 3.50 -4.10
CA ASN A 65 -1.56 2.09 -4.44
C ASN A 65 -2.10 1.18 -3.32
N ALA A 66 -1.84 1.49 -2.05
CA ALA A 66 -2.36 0.74 -0.93
C ALA A 66 -3.87 0.97 -0.73
N PHE A 67 -4.36 2.20 -0.94
CA PHE A 67 -5.75 2.60 -0.74
C PHE A 67 -6.71 1.77 -1.60
N ALA A 68 -6.32 1.47 -2.84
CA ALA A 68 -7.10 0.62 -3.75
C ALA A 68 -7.43 -0.76 -3.18
N TYR A 69 -6.59 -1.30 -2.30
CA TYR A 69 -6.85 -2.57 -1.62
C TYR A 69 -7.60 -2.37 -0.29
N TYR A 70 -7.13 -1.50 0.59
CA TYR A 70 -7.70 -1.45 1.94
C TYR A 70 -9.05 -0.73 2.01
N GLN A 71 -9.37 0.17 1.09
CA GLN A 71 -10.67 0.84 1.05
C GLN A 71 -11.83 -0.17 0.94
N PRO A 72 -11.92 -1.04 -0.08
CA PRO A 72 -13.00 -2.03 -0.15
C PRO A 72 -12.94 -3.06 0.99
N VAL A 73 -11.75 -3.42 1.50
CA VAL A 73 -11.61 -4.35 2.63
C VAL A 73 -12.16 -3.75 3.93
N ALA A 74 -11.91 -2.48 4.21
CA ALA A 74 -12.42 -1.80 5.39
C ALA A 74 -13.96 -1.77 5.39
N TRP A 75 -14.56 -1.49 4.23
CA TRP A 75 -16.02 -1.53 4.06
C TRP A 75 -16.58 -2.94 4.17
N LEU A 76 -15.94 -3.94 3.56
CA LEU A 76 -16.33 -5.34 3.70
C LEU A 76 -16.35 -5.78 5.19
N TYR A 77 -15.34 -5.38 5.96
CA TYR A 77 -15.27 -5.72 7.39
C TYR A 77 -16.38 -5.02 8.20
N PHE A 78 -16.69 -3.77 7.88
CA PHE A 78 -17.78 -3.05 8.52
C PHE A 78 -19.14 -3.66 8.19
N ASP A 79 -19.42 -3.92 6.91
CA ASP A 79 -20.67 -4.51 6.43
C ASP A 79 -20.87 -5.94 6.98
N ALA A 80 -19.78 -6.67 7.23
CA ALA A 80 -19.80 -7.97 7.90
C ALA A 80 -19.93 -7.91 9.44
N GLY A 81 -20.11 -6.71 10.02
CA GLY A 81 -20.23 -6.50 11.46
C GLY A 81 -18.95 -6.78 12.26
N LYS A 82 -17.78 -6.71 11.60
CA LYS A 82 -16.47 -6.99 12.22
C LYS A 82 -15.73 -5.72 12.67
N ALA A 83 -16.16 -4.54 12.23
CA ALA A 83 -15.60 -3.26 12.66
C ALA A 83 -16.53 -2.54 13.65
N LYS A 84 -15.94 -1.84 14.63
CA LYS A 84 -16.68 -1.08 15.66
C LYS A 84 -17.21 0.27 15.15
N VAL A 85 -16.55 0.83 14.15
CA VAL A 85 -16.86 2.14 13.57
C VAL A 85 -16.88 2.00 12.05
N SER A 86 -17.63 2.88 11.38
CA SER A 86 -17.68 2.91 9.94
C SER A 86 -16.39 3.51 9.36
N PRO A 87 -15.89 3.04 8.19
CA PRO A 87 -14.62 3.51 7.62
C PRO A 87 -14.57 5.01 7.34
N ASP A 88 -15.71 5.65 7.04
CA ASP A 88 -15.81 7.09 6.82
C ASP A 88 -15.48 7.93 8.07
N GLN A 89 -15.74 7.42 9.28
CA GLN A 89 -15.36 8.09 10.54
C GLN A 89 -13.85 8.24 10.70
N VAL A 90 -13.07 7.42 9.98
CA VAL A 90 -11.60 7.48 9.95
C VAL A 90 -11.06 7.92 8.60
N GLY A 91 -11.90 8.51 7.74
CA GLY A 91 -11.50 9.13 6.48
C GLY A 91 -11.40 8.17 5.29
N ILE A 92 -12.02 6.99 5.34
CA ILE A 92 -12.06 6.03 4.22
C ILE A 92 -13.45 6.09 3.57
N PRO A 93 -13.65 6.86 2.48
CA PRO A 93 -14.94 6.93 1.78
C PRO A 93 -15.35 5.57 1.20
N LYS A 94 -16.64 5.39 0.89
CA LYS A 94 -17.12 4.22 0.13
C LYS A 94 -16.47 4.20 -1.27
N PRO A 95 -16.09 3.01 -1.80
CA PRO A 95 -15.62 2.84 -3.17
C PRO A 95 -16.67 3.28 -4.21
#